data_AF-A0A5E4IT56-F1
#
_entry.id   AF-A0A5E4IT56-F1
#
_cell.length_a   1.000
_cell.length_b   1.000
_cell.length_c   1.000
_cell.angle_alpha   90.00
_cell.angle_beta   90.00
_cell.angle_gamma   90.00
#
_symmetry.space_group_name_H-M   'P 1'
#
loop_
_entity.id
_entity.type
_entity.pdbx_description
1 polymer ?
#
loop_
_entity_poly.entity_id
_entity_poly.type
_entity_poly.pdbx_seq_one_letter_code
_entity_poly.pdbx_strand_id
1 'polypeptide(L)'
;MADVVLDRESFRALSSETRVAILKKLMERRMTATELAKDLKITAQAASEHLRKMEKAGMVVPAKHSKWVYFELTEKGRAVLEPGTTKLFVLLAVSLIAVGWSTMRLFFTEHIAQGPVPAPIITGVEDAGRTLAATSAEKAANTFASQAPAGGFEAFILVLGAIGVGYALASIMRGRR
;
A
#
# COMPACT_ATOMS: atom_id res chain seq x y z
N MET A 1 8.57 9.20 -13.93
CA MET A 1 7.42 8.98 -13.03
C MET A 1 6.25 9.77 -13.61
N ALA A 2 5.25 9.10 -14.18
CA ALA A 2 4.05 9.78 -14.67
C ALA A 2 3.16 10.11 -13.46
N ASP A 3 3.12 11.38 -13.07
CA ASP A 3 2.09 11.87 -12.17
C ASP A 3 0.79 11.91 -12.98
N VAL A 4 -0.02 10.87 -12.82
CA VAL A 4 -1.35 10.84 -13.44
C VAL A 4 -2.24 11.68 -12.55
N VAL A 5 -2.28 12.98 -12.83
CA VAL A 5 -3.34 13.84 -12.32
C VAL A 5 -4.63 13.36 -12.97
N LEU A 6 -5.41 12.54 -12.23
CA LEU A 6 -6.76 12.16 -12.63
C LEU A 6 -7.66 13.40 -12.55
N ASP A 7 -7.74 14.11 -13.67
CA ASP A 7 -8.67 15.21 -13.83
C ASP A 7 -10.13 14.70 -13.95
N ARG A 8 -11.09 15.59 -13.71
CA ARG A 8 -12.53 15.27 -13.74
C ARG A 8 -12.97 14.69 -15.08
N GLU A 9 -12.33 15.07 -16.19
CA GLU A 9 -12.68 14.56 -17.51
C GLU A 9 -12.17 13.15 -17.70
N SER A 10 -10.97 12.85 -17.19
CA SER A 10 -10.45 11.48 -17.14
C SER A 10 -11.37 10.56 -16.37
N PHE A 11 -11.82 10.96 -15.17
CA PHE A 11 -12.73 10.15 -14.38
C PHE A 11 -14.08 9.93 -15.09
N ARG A 12 -14.62 10.98 -15.73
CA ARG A 12 -15.86 10.89 -16.52
C ARG A 12 -15.71 9.97 -17.72
N ALA A 13 -14.54 9.97 -18.38
CA ALA A 13 -14.26 9.07 -19.48
C ALA A 13 -14.12 7.61 -19.01
N LEU A 14 -13.59 7.34 -17.82
CA LEU A 14 -13.53 5.98 -17.25
C LEU A 14 -14.85 5.46 -16.69
N SER A 15 -15.77 6.35 -16.31
CA SER A 15 -17.07 5.97 -15.73
C SER A 15 -17.97 5.15 -16.68
N SER A 16 -17.58 4.96 -17.95
CA SER A 16 -18.33 4.14 -18.90
C SER A 16 -17.61 2.83 -19.13
N GLU A 17 -18.31 1.73 -18.91
CA GLU A 17 -17.81 0.37 -19.14
C GLU A 17 -17.32 0.17 -20.57
N THR A 18 -18.06 0.65 -21.57
CA THR A 18 -17.67 0.58 -22.98
C THR A 18 -16.37 1.32 -23.27
N ARG A 19 -16.15 2.49 -22.67
CA ARG A 19 -14.89 3.25 -22.85
C ARG A 19 -13.71 2.53 -22.22
N VAL A 20 -13.89 1.97 -21.02
CA VAL A 20 -12.85 1.12 -20.39
C VAL A 20 -12.54 -0.10 -21.24
N ALA A 21 -13.56 -0.75 -21.82
CA ALA A 21 -13.38 -1.88 -22.72
C ALA A 21 -12.61 -1.50 -24.01
N ILE A 22 -12.90 -0.33 -24.59
CA ILE A 22 -12.13 0.20 -25.74
C ILE A 22 -10.66 0.38 -25.34
N LEU A 23 -10.39 1.02 -24.19
CA LEU A 23 -9.02 1.26 -23.76
C LEU A 23 -8.25 -0.05 -23.51
N LYS A 24 -8.90 -1.06 -22.92
CA LYS A 24 -8.32 -2.42 -22.77
C LYS A 24 -7.96 -3.04 -24.11
N LYS A 25 -8.83 -2.91 -25.13
CA LYS A 25 -8.55 -3.42 -26.48
C LYS A 25 -7.41 -2.67 -27.16
N LEU A 26 -7.35 -1.35 -26.99
CA LEU A 26 -6.24 -0.53 -27.51
C LEU A 26 -4.91 -0.79 -26.82
N MET A 27 -4.92 -1.36 -25.62
CA MET A 27 -3.72 -1.80 -24.91
C MET A 27 -3.10 -3.06 -25.52
N GLU A 28 -3.92 -3.96 -26.08
CA GLU A 28 -3.46 -5.16 -26.78
C GLU A 28 -2.79 -4.79 -28.12
N ARG A 29 -3.46 -3.93 -28.91
CA ARG A 29 -2.96 -3.43 -30.19
C ARG A 29 -3.69 -2.15 -30.61
N ARG A 30 -3.08 -1.39 -31.52
CA ARG A 30 -3.78 -0.32 -32.23
C ARG A 30 -4.94 -0.88 -33.08
N MET A 31 -6.08 -0.22 -33.04
CA MET A 31 -7.30 -0.64 -33.75
C MET A 31 -8.04 0.55 -34.35
N THR A 32 -8.79 0.31 -35.42
CA THR A 32 -9.72 1.28 -36.01
C THR A 32 -11.06 1.31 -35.26
N ALA A 33 -11.84 2.38 -35.46
CA ALA A 33 -13.18 2.48 -34.88
C ALA A 33 -14.11 1.33 -35.31
N THR A 34 -13.97 0.83 -36.55
CA THR A 34 -14.76 -0.28 -37.08
C THR A 34 -14.37 -1.63 -36.47
N GLU A 35 -13.08 -1.86 -36.23
CA GLU A 35 -12.62 -3.06 -35.52
C GLU A 35 -13.11 -3.07 -34.07
N LEU A 36 -12.96 -1.95 -33.36
CA LEU A 36 -13.47 -1.80 -32.00
C LEU A 36 -14.99 -2.01 -31.92
N ALA A 37 -15.74 -1.51 -32.90
CA ALA A 37 -17.17 -1.72 -32.99
C ALA A 37 -17.55 -3.20 -33.12
N LYS A 38 -16.82 -3.95 -33.95
CA LYS A 38 -17.02 -5.40 -34.11
C LYS A 38 -16.68 -6.16 -32.83
N ASP A 39 -15.52 -5.88 -32.23
CA ASP A 39 -15.03 -6.60 -31.05
C ASP A 39 -15.93 -6.36 -29.83
N LEU A 40 -16.43 -5.14 -29.65
CA LEU A 40 -17.29 -4.75 -28.52
C LEU A 40 -18.78 -4.88 -28.81
N LYS A 41 -19.17 -5.35 -30.00
CA LYS A 41 -20.56 -5.50 -30.44
C LYS A 41 -21.38 -4.20 -30.31
N ILE A 42 -20.76 -3.07 -30.65
CA ILE A 42 -21.40 -1.74 -30.69
C ILE A 42 -21.43 -1.21 -32.12
N THR A 43 -22.18 -0.13 -32.37
CA THR A 43 -22.19 0.50 -33.69
C THR A 43 -20.90 1.29 -33.96
N ALA A 44 -20.47 1.37 -35.22
CA ALA A 44 -19.29 2.16 -35.60
C ALA A 44 -19.42 3.65 -35.24
N GLN A 45 -20.65 4.19 -35.25
CA GLN A 45 -20.95 5.55 -34.81
C GLN A 45 -20.73 5.71 -33.30
N ALA A 46 -21.22 4.77 -32.49
CA ALA A 46 -21.01 4.79 -31.03
C ALA A 46 -19.53 4.67 -30.68
N ALA A 47 -18.79 3.76 -31.34
CA ALA A 47 -17.35 3.63 -31.16
C ALA A 47 -16.61 4.94 -31.47
N SER A 48 -16.93 5.58 -32.60
CA SER A 48 -16.35 6.87 -32.99
C SER A 48 -16.67 8.00 -32.00
N GLU A 49 -17.89 8.02 -31.46
CA GLU A 49 -18.27 9.00 -30.45
C GLU A 49 -17.51 8.80 -29.12
N HIS A 50 -17.37 7.55 -28.68
CA HIS A 50 -16.59 7.20 -27.49
C HIS A 50 -15.12 7.58 -27.65
N LEU A 51 -14.52 7.28 -28.81
CA LEU A 51 -13.13 7.64 -29.13
C LEU A 51 -12.93 9.16 -29.10
N ARG A 52 -13.85 9.95 -29.68
CA ARG A 52 -13.78 11.42 -29.64
C ARG A 52 -13.82 11.97 -28.21
N LYS A 53 -14.61 11.37 -27.31
CA LYS A 53 -14.67 11.77 -25.90
C LYS A 53 -13.37 11.42 -25.16
N MET A 54 -12.77 10.27 -25.47
CA MET A 54 -11.51 9.83 -24.86
C MET A 54 -10.29 10.60 -25.40
N GLU A 55 -10.33 11.00 -26.67
CA GLU A 55 -9.34 11.89 -27.29
C GLU A 55 -9.33 13.25 -26.59
N LYS A 56 -10.51 13.84 -26.34
CA LYS A 56 -10.64 15.08 -25.57
C LYS A 56 -10.07 14.97 -24.15
N ALA A 57 -10.22 13.81 -23.51
CA ALA A 57 -9.63 13.55 -22.19
C ALA A 57 -8.11 13.25 -22.23
N GLY A 58 -7.52 13.20 -23.43
CA GLY A 58 -6.11 12.89 -23.65
C GLY A 58 -5.75 11.43 -23.37
N MET A 59 -6.68 10.49 -23.49
CA MET A 59 -6.43 9.05 -23.25
C MET A 59 -6.01 8.30 -24.50
N VAL A 60 -6.48 8.72 -25.67
CA VAL A 60 -6.20 8.07 -26.97
C VAL A 60 -5.76 9.11 -27.98
N VAL A 61 -4.96 8.70 -28.96
CA VAL A 61 -4.55 9.54 -30.09
C VAL A 61 -4.96 8.90 -31.41
N PRO A 62 -5.42 9.67 -32.40
CA PRO A 62 -5.61 9.17 -33.75
C PRO A 62 -4.27 9.13 -34.49
N ALA A 63 -3.93 7.96 -35.03
CA ALA A 63 -2.83 7.72 -35.94
C ALA A 63 -3.37 7.44 -37.34
N LYS A 64 -3.25 8.42 -38.25
CA LYS A 64 -3.70 8.26 -39.63
C LYS A 64 -2.69 7.41 -40.40
N HIS A 65 -3.14 6.25 -40.90
CA HIS A 65 -2.33 5.37 -41.72
C HIS A 65 -3.03 5.13 -43.07
N SER A 66 -2.56 5.86 -44.10
CA SER A 66 -3.15 5.83 -45.44
C SER A 66 -4.65 6.18 -45.41
N LYS A 67 -5.52 5.25 -45.84
CA LYS A 67 -6.98 5.39 -45.87
C LYS A 67 -7.65 5.22 -44.51
N TRP A 68 -6.99 4.58 -43.54
CA TRP A 68 -7.58 4.19 -42.27
C TRP A 68 -7.05 5.03 -41.11
N VAL A 69 -7.92 5.33 -40.14
CA VAL A 69 -7.54 6.00 -38.89
C VAL A 69 -7.50 4.95 -37.79
N TYR A 70 -6.29 4.69 -37.30
CA TYR A 70 -6.07 3.83 -36.14
C TYR A 70 -6.07 4.69 -34.89
N PHE A 71 -6.50 4.12 -33.78
CA PHE A 71 -6.39 4.75 -32.48
C PHE A 71 -5.33 4.03 -31.68
N GLU A 72 -4.53 4.81 -30.97
CA GLU A 72 -3.46 4.32 -30.10
C GLU A 72 -3.68 4.85 -28.69
N LEU A 73 -3.27 4.06 -27.69
CA LEU A 73 -3.38 4.42 -26.29
C LEU A 73 -2.24 5.37 -25.91
N THR A 74 -2.57 6.46 -25.20
CA THR A 74 -1.54 7.37 -24.65
C THR A 74 -0.92 6.81 -23.37
N GLU A 75 0.24 7.34 -22.98
CA GLU A 75 0.84 7.10 -21.66
C GLU A 75 -0.14 7.39 -20.51
N LYS A 76 -0.92 8.47 -20.63
CA LYS A 76 -1.96 8.82 -19.65
C LYS A 76 -3.04 7.74 -19.56
N GLY A 77 -3.57 7.29 -20.71
CA GLY A 77 -4.57 6.23 -20.78
C GLY A 77 -4.06 4.90 -20.22
N ARG A 78 -2.79 4.57 -20.48
CA ARG A 78 -2.13 3.37 -19.94
C ARG A 78 -2.00 3.41 -18.42
N ALA A 79 -1.48 4.51 -17.90
CA ALA A 79 -1.24 4.69 -16.48
C ALA A 79 -2.53 4.75 -15.63
N VAL A 80 -3.67 5.04 -16.26
CA VAL A 80 -5.00 5.01 -15.65
C VAL A 80 -5.60 3.61 -15.56
N LEU A 81 -5.29 2.71 -16.51
CA LEU A 81 -5.77 1.31 -16.49
C LEU A 81 -4.92 0.42 -15.59
N GLU A 82 -3.63 0.73 -15.51
CA GLU A 82 -2.70 0.14 -14.54
C GLU A 82 -2.19 1.21 -13.58
N PRO A 83 -3.06 1.79 -12.72
CA PRO A 83 -2.55 2.57 -11.61
C PRO A 83 -1.84 1.54 -10.74
N GLY A 84 -0.51 1.57 -10.65
CA GLY A 84 0.28 0.58 -9.91
C GLY A 84 -0.27 0.39 -8.49
N THR A 85 -1.20 -0.55 -8.34
CA THR A 85 -2.02 -0.75 -7.14
C THR A 85 -1.17 -1.21 -5.97
N THR A 86 0.02 -1.72 -6.28
CA THR A 86 1.08 -2.05 -5.34
C THR A 86 1.38 -0.92 -4.36
N LYS A 87 1.47 0.33 -4.82
CA LYS A 87 1.75 1.48 -3.94
C LYS A 87 0.62 1.73 -2.94
N LEU A 88 -0.63 1.61 -3.38
CA LEU A 88 -1.81 1.82 -2.53
C LEU A 88 -1.94 0.72 -1.49
N PHE A 89 -1.83 -0.54 -1.89
CA PHE A 89 -1.89 -1.67 -0.97
C PHE A 89 -0.72 -1.69 0.02
N VAL A 90 0.49 -1.31 -0.41
CA VAL A 90 1.65 -1.17 0.49
C VAL A 90 1.42 -0.06 1.53
N LEU A 91 0.98 1.12 1.10
CA LEU A 91 0.70 2.23 2.03
C LEU A 91 -0.42 1.87 3.02
N LEU A 92 -1.45 1.15 2.57
CA LEU A 92 -2.55 0.67 3.40
C LEU A 92 -2.07 -0.38 4.42
N ALA A 93 -1.26 -1.35 3.98
CA ALA A 93 -0.67 -2.37 4.85
C ALA A 93 0.26 -1.75 5.90
N VAL A 94 1.11 -0.79 5.52
CA VAL A 94 2.00 -0.07 6.44
C VAL A 94 1.21 0.67 7.51
N SER A 95 0.10 1.31 7.14
CA SER A 95 -0.78 2.02 8.09
C SER A 95 -1.45 1.05 9.08
N LEU A 96 -2.01 -0.06 8.60
CA LEU A 96 -2.62 -1.10 9.46
C LEU A 96 -1.60 -1.69 10.44
N ILE A 97 -0.37 -1.95 9.99
CA ILE A 97 0.69 -2.48 10.85
C ILE A 97 1.11 -1.43 11.90
N ALA A 98 1.25 -0.15 11.52
CA ALA A 98 1.61 0.91 12.45
C ALA A 98 0.55 1.12 13.54
N VAL A 99 -0.73 1.15 13.15
CA VAL A 99 -1.85 1.28 14.09
C VAL A 99 -1.95 0.04 14.98
N GLY A 100 -1.85 -1.16 14.39
CA GLY A 100 -1.85 -2.42 15.13
C GLY A 100 -0.73 -2.51 16.15
N TRP A 101 0.48 -2.05 15.80
CA TRP A 101 1.61 -1.98 16.73
C TRP A 101 1.34 -1.02 17.89
N SER A 102 0.77 0.15 17.60
CA SER A 102 0.46 1.16 18.62
C SER A 102 -0.58 0.65 19.63
N THR A 103 -1.61 -0.04 19.16
CA THR A 103 -2.66 -0.58 20.04
C THR A 103 -2.17 -1.81 20.81
N MET A 104 -1.38 -2.69 20.17
CA MET A 104 -0.79 -3.88 20.81
C MET A 104 0.16 -3.51 21.96
N ARG A 105 0.99 -2.48 21.78
CA ARG A 105 1.93 -2.00 22.79
C ARG A 105 1.21 -1.55 24.07
N LEU A 106 0.12 -0.80 23.90
CA LEU A 106 -0.65 -0.27 25.03
C LEU A 106 -1.34 -1.40 25.79
N PHE A 107 -1.85 -2.42 25.10
CA PHE A 107 -2.52 -3.57 25.72
C PHE A 107 -1.55 -4.49 26.49
N PHE A 108 -0.36 -4.77 25.95
CA PHE A 108 0.60 -5.69 26.58
C PHE A 108 1.34 -5.09 27.79
N THR A 109 1.48 -3.77 27.84
CA THR A 109 2.18 -3.09 28.95
C THR A 109 1.38 -3.15 30.26
N GLU A 110 0.05 -3.17 30.18
CA GLU A 110 -0.85 -3.25 31.36
C GLU A 110 -0.87 -4.65 32.03
N HIS A 111 -0.50 -5.72 31.31
CA HIS A 111 -0.65 -7.10 31.81
C HIS A 111 0.59 -7.71 32.49
N ILE A 112 1.75 -7.04 32.49
CA ILE A 112 3.01 -7.57 33.09
C ILE A 112 3.35 -6.88 34.42
N ALA A 113 2.38 -6.35 35.18
CA ALA A 113 2.67 -5.53 36.37
C ALA A 113 2.05 -6.00 37.70
N GLN A 114 1.64 -7.26 37.85
CA GLN A 114 1.30 -7.82 39.17
C GLN A 114 1.84 -9.26 39.34
N GLY A 115 3.16 -9.39 39.43
CA GLY A 115 3.75 -10.54 40.12
C GLY A 115 3.48 -10.40 41.63
N PRO A 116 2.98 -11.43 42.33
CA PRO A 116 2.74 -11.36 43.77
C PRO A 116 4.06 -11.07 44.47
N VAL A 117 4.20 -9.90 45.07
CA VAL A 117 5.36 -9.59 45.91
C VAL A 117 5.16 -10.34 47.23
N PRO A 118 5.98 -11.34 47.59
CA PRO A 118 5.87 -11.98 48.88
C PRO A 118 6.17 -10.95 49.97
N ALA A 119 5.22 -10.77 50.90
CA ALA A 119 5.38 -9.84 52.01
C ALA A 119 6.61 -10.23 52.86
N PRO A 120 7.54 -9.30 53.14
CA PRO A 120 8.68 -9.60 53.98
C PRO A 120 8.21 -9.82 55.43
N ILE A 121 8.58 -10.95 56.03
CA ILE A 121 8.37 -11.22 57.45
C ILE A 121 9.35 -10.33 58.23
N ILE A 122 8.83 -9.29 58.89
CA ILE A 122 9.64 -8.34 59.68
C ILE A 122 9.80 -8.90 61.09
N THR A 123 10.98 -9.44 61.41
CA THR A 123 11.39 -9.74 62.78
C THR A 123 12.44 -8.73 63.24
N GLY A 124 12.00 -7.55 63.69
CA GLY A 124 12.86 -6.54 64.34
C GLY A 124 12.98 -5.20 63.59
N VAL A 125 13.03 -4.10 64.36
CA VAL A 125 13.08 -2.71 63.86
C VAL A 125 14.42 -2.37 63.19
N GLU A 126 15.51 -3.05 63.53
CA GLU A 126 16.83 -2.84 62.93
C GLU A 126 16.92 -3.37 61.48
N ASP A 127 16.18 -4.43 61.14
CA ASP A 127 16.19 -5.03 59.80
C ASP A 127 15.20 -4.34 58.84
N ALA A 128 14.25 -3.57 59.37
CA ALA A 128 13.35 -2.73 58.56
C ALA A 128 14.12 -1.62 57.82
N GLY A 129 15.12 -1.01 58.46
CA GLY A 129 15.94 0.04 57.84
C GLY A 129 16.84 -0.49 56.71
N ARG A 130 17.39 -1.70 56.86
CA ARG A 130 18.26 -2.32 55.84
C ARG A 130 17.47 -2.86 54.65
N THR A 131 16.28 -3.43 54.89
CA THR A 131 15.42 -4.00 53.84
C THR A 131 14.76 -2.92 52.97
N LEU A 132 14.42 -1.75 53.51
CA LEU A 132 13.94 -0.62 52.71
C LEU A 132 15.03 -0.05 51.78
N ALA A 133 16.28 -0.01 52.25
CA ALA A 133 17.42 0.42 51.44
C ALA A 133 17.79 -0.61 50.35
N ALA A 134 17.78 -1.91 50.69
CA ALA A 134 18.09 -3.00 49.75
C ALA A 134 17.02 -3.16 48.66
N THR A 135 15.74 -3.12 49.02
CA THR A 135 14.63 -3.30 48.06
C THR A 135 14.48 -2.12 47.10
N SER A 136 14.80 -0.89 47.53
CA SER A 136 14.76 0.30 46.68
C SER A 136 15.93 0.33 45.69
N ALA A 137 17.13 -0.11 46.13
CA ALA A 137 18.30 -0.23 45.27
C ALA A 137 18.15 -1.39 44.27
N GLU A 138 17.60 -2.54 44.70
CA GLU A 138 17.37 -3.71 43.85
C GLU A 138 16.26 -3.46 42.82
N LYS A 139 15.19 -2.76 43.19
CA LYS A 139 14.11 -2.39 42.26
C LYS A 139 14.58 -1.38 41.22
N ALA A 140 15.44 -0.42 41.58
CA ALA A 140 16.04 0.52 40.62
C ALA A 140 17.04 -0.18 39.68
N ALA A 141 17.86 -1.11 40.20
CA ALA A 141 18.81 -1.88 39.40
C ALA A 141 18.12 -2.87 38.45
N ASN A 142 17.09 -3.60 38.91
CA ASN A 142 16.35 -4.53 38.06
C ASN A 142 15.41 -3.85 37.07
N THR A 143 14.94 -2.61 37.33
CA THR A 143 14.17 -1.83 36.35
C THR A 143 15.04 -1.31 35.20
N PHE A 144 16.34 -1.08 35.46
CA PHE A 144 17.32 -0.72 34.43
C PHE A 144 17.86 -1.94 33.68
N ALA A 145 18.05 -3.09 34.36
CA ALA A 145 18.53 -4.33 33.76
C ALA A 145 17.46 -5.15 33.02
N SER A 146 16.17 -4.94 33.31
CA SER A 146 15.05 -5.51 32.53
C SER A 146 14.67 -4.68 31.30
N GLN A 147 15.41 -3.60 31.02
CA GLN A 147 15.39 -2.93 29.73
C GLN A 147 16.17 -3.75 28.69
N ALA A 148 15.53 -4.82 28.21
CA ALA A 148 15.44 -5.23 26.80
C ALA A 148 15.15 -6.74 26.71
N PRO A 149 13.91 -7.17 26.47
CA PRO A 149 13.71 -8.41 25.73
C PRO A 149 14.16 -8.17 24.28
N ALA A 150 15.47 -8.24 24.04
CA ALA A 150 16.11 -8.28 22.73
C ALA A 150 15.83 -9.60 21.96
N GLY A 151 14.78 -10.35 22.33
CA GLY A 151 14.52 -11.68 21.80
C GLY A 151 13.47 -11.77 20.68
N GLY A 152 12.65 -10.73 20.48
CA GLY A 152 11.54 -10.78 19.50
C GLY A 152 11.49 -9.59 18.54
N PHE A 153 11.88 -8.41 19.00
CA PHE A 153 11.79 -7.16 18.24
C PHE A 153 12.76 -7.09 17.06
N GLU A 154 14.02 -7.50 17.26
CA GLU A 154 15.06 -7.56 16.20
C GLU A 154 14.65 -8.50 15.06
N ALA A 155 14.16 -9.69 15.41
CA ALA A 155 13.69 -10.67 14.43
C ALA A 155 12.48 -10.14 13.64
N PHE A 156 11.55 -9.43 14.30
CA PHE A 156 10.36 -8.89 13.64
C PHE A 156 10.68 -7.72 12.71
N ILE A 157 11.62 -6.83 13.08
CA ILE A 157 12.13 -5.77 12.20
C ILE A 157 12.88 -6.35 11.01
N LEU A 158 13.71 -7.38 11.21
CA LEU A 158 14.41 -8.04 10.12
C LEU A 158 13.44 -8.76 9.17
N VAL A 159 12.39 -9.40 9.69
CA VAL A 159 11.38 -10.08 8.87
C VAL A 159 10.52 -9.08 8.09
N LEU A 160 10.04 -8.01 8.73
CA LEU A 160 9.29 -6.95 8.04
C LEU A 160 10.14 -6.16 7.06
N GLY A 161 11.39 -5.87 7.43
CA GLY A 161 12.40 -5.26 6.56
C GLY A 161 12.67 -6.13 5.33
N ALA A 162 12.85 -7.44 5.51
CA ALA A 162 13.08 -8.37 4.41
C ALA A 162 11.85 -8.49 3.47
N ILE A 163 10.63 -8.51 4.02
CA ILE A 163 9.39 -8.55 3.21
C ILE A 163 9.21 -7.23 2.45
N GLY A 164 9.43 -6.08 3.11
CA GLY A 164 9.33 -4.76 2.50
C GLY A 164 10.37 -4.51 1.41
N VAL A 165 11.63 -4.86 1.67
CA VAL A 165 12.74 -4.76 0.71
C VAL A 165 12.56 -5.74 -0.44
N GLY A 166 12.14 -6.98 -0.16
CA GLY A 166 11.83 -7.98 -1.18
C GLY A 166 10.69 -7.53 -2.10
N TYR A 167 9.64 -6.92 -1.55
CA TYR A 167 8.55 -6.35 -2.34
C TYR A 167 9.01 -5.13 -3.16
N ALA A 168 9.83 -4.24 -2.59
CA ALA A 168 10.38 -3.10 -3.30
C ALA A 168 11.24 -3.53 -4.49
N LEU A 169 12.13 -4.52 -4.32
CA LEU A 169 12.95 -5.07 -5.38
C LEU A 169 12.12 -5.80 -6.45
N ALA A 170 11.11 -6.59 -6.04
CA ALA A 170 10.19 -7.24 -6.97
C ALA A 170 9.37 -6.22 -7.78
N SER A 171 9.03 -5.08 -7.18
CA SER A 171 8.30 -4.00 -7.86
C SER A 171 9.17 -3.29 -8.91
N ILE A 172 10.47 -3.12 -8.64
CA ILE A 172 11.43 -2.50 -9.57
C ILE A 172 11.73 -3.42 -10.76
N MET A 173 11.80 -4.73 -10.55
CA MET A 173 12.05 -5.70 -11.62
C MET A 173 10.85 -5.92 -12.56
N ARG A 174 9.62 -5.68 -12.10
CA ARG A 174 8.40 -5.88 -12.91
C ARG A 174 8.13 -4.74 -13.90
N GLY A 175 8.72 -3.56 -13.69
CA GLY A 175 8.56 -2.39 -14.56
C GLY A 175 9.48 -2.32 -15.78
N ARG A 176 10.18 -3.40 -16.14
CA ARG A 176 11.15 -3.44 -17.25
C ARG A 176 10.81 -4.50 -18.31
N ARG A 177 9.52 -4.70 -18.60
CA ARG A 177 9.05 -5.41 -19.79
C ARG A 177 8.00 -4.57 -20.51
#